data_AF-A0A5P2G9T4-F1
#
_entry.id   AF-A0A5P2G9T4-F1
#
_cell.length_a   1.000
_cell.length_b   1.000
_cell.length_c   1.000
_cell.angle_alpha   90.00
_cell.angle_beta   90.00
_cell.angle_gamma   90.00
#
_symmetry.space_group_name_H-M   'P 1'
#
loop_
_entity.id
_entity.type
_entity.pdbx_description
1 polymer ?
#
loop_
_entity_poly.entity_id
_entity_poly.type
_entity_poly.pdbx_seq_one_letter_code
_entity_poly.pdbx_strand_id
1 'polypeptide(L)'
;MTDFYLDIDNSKNRLLSEYKEYGSITIAYDFDDTVYDFHKKGRQYENVISLLRSLHSKNCYLICWTGQEDLSFVYNYLKDNTIPFDSINENPPFYKSTSKKIYANAYMDDRAGLKQVYDELNNLIKNI
;
A
#
# COMPACT_ATOMS: atom_id res chain seq x y z
N MET A 1 -10.10 14.96 25.33
CA MET A 1 -10.42 13.67 24.69
C MET A 1 -9.90 13.77 23.27
N THR A 2 -9.05 12.85 22.85
CA THR A 2 -8.43 12.85 21.52
C THR A 2 -9.24 11.89 20.63
N ASP A 3 -9.39 12.21 19.35
CA ASP A 3 -10.09 11.35 18.41
C ASP A 3 -9.40 9.97 18.32
N PHE A 4 -10.19 8.92 18.14
CA PHE A 4 -9.73 7.53 18.28
C PHE A 4 -8.48 7.22 17.43
N TYR A 5 -8.44 7.67 16.18
CA TYR A 5 -7.31 7.42 15.25
C TYR A 5 -6.21 8.50 15.28
N LEU A 6 -6.36 9.54 16.10
CA LEU A 6 -5.24 10.44 16.41
C LEU A 6 -4.35 9.86 17.51
N ASP A 7 -4.79 8.79 18.18
CA ASP A 7 -3.90 7.88 18.91
C ASP A 7 -3.23 6.91 17.92
N ILE A 8 -1.92 7.05 17.78
CA ILE A 8 -1.10 6.32 16.82
C ILE A 8 -1.16 4.81 17.08
N ASP A 9 -1.33 4.38 18.34
CA ASP A 9 -1.35 2.96 18.66
C ASP A 9 -2.65 2.31 18.21
N ASN A 10 -3.76 3.05 18.16
CA ASN A 10 -5.03 2.52 17.65
C ASN A 10 -4.97 2.19 16.15
N SER A 11 -4.28 3.01 15.32
CA SER A 11 -4.13 2.71 13.89
C SER A 11 -3.32 1.42 13.67
N LYS A 12 -2.19 1.27 14.39
CA LYS A 12 -1.34 0.07 14.33
C LYS A 12 -2.06 -1.17 14.84
N ASN A 13 -2.73 -1.05 15.98
CA ASN A 13 -3.43 -2.17 16.61
C ASN A 13 -4.55 -2.69 15.73
N ARG A 14 -5.28 -1.79 15.04
CA ARG A 14 -6.30 -2.17 14.06
C ARG A 14 -5.72 -3.00 12.91
N LEU A 15 -4.62 -2.56 12.31
CA LEU A 15 -3.96 -3.31 11.23
C LEU A 15 -3.52 -4.70 11.70
N LEU A 16 -2.92 -4.78 12.89
CA LEU A 16 -2.48 -6.04 13.47
C LEU A 16 -3.65 -6.98 13.81
N SER A 17 -4.75 -6.45 14.35
CA SER A 17 -5.93 -7.25 14.66
C SER A 17 -6.60 -7.79 13.40
N GLU A 18 -6.77 -6.96 12.37
CA GLU A 18 -7.35 -7.38 11.09
C GLU A 18 -6.49 -8.45 10.41
N TYR A 19 -5.15 -8.27 10.40
CA TYR A 19 -4.25 -9.29 9.87
C TYR A 19 -4.35 -10.61 10.64
N LYS A 20 -4.40 -10.57 11.99
CA LYS A 20 -4.54 -11.78 12.82
C LYS A 20 -5.88 -12.49 12.60
N GLU A 21 -6.95 -11.74 12.34
CA GLU A 21 -8.29 -12.28 12.11
C GLU A 21 -8.40 -12.94 10.73
N TYR A 22 -7.88 -12.30 9.68
CA TYR A 22 -8.10 -12.71 8.30
C TYR A 22 -6.89 -13.37 7.62
N GLY A 23 -5.70 -13.29 8.22
CA GLY A 23 -4.44 -13.79 7.64
C GLY A 23 -3.95 -12.99 6.42
N SER A 24 -4.55 -11.84 6.16
CA SER A 24 -4.21 -10.92 5.07
C SER A 24 -4.83 -9.54 5.32
N ILE A 25 -4.22 -8.49 4.78
CA ILE A 25 -4.81 -7.16 4.65
C ILE A 25 -4.54 -6.64 3.24
N THR A 26 -5.37 -5.70 2.77
CA THR A 26 -5.22 -5.03 1.49
C THR A 26 -4.53 -3.68 1.65
N ILE A 27 -3.43 -3.46 0.92
CA ILE A 27 -2.69 -2.19 0.91
C ILE A 27 -2.80 -1.60 -0.48
N ALA A 28 -3.30 -0.38 -0.56
CA ALA A 28 -3.20 0.45 -1.74
C ALA A 28 -1.92 1.28 -1.67
N TYR A 29 -1.13 1.30 -2.72
CA TYR A 29 0.04 2.18 -2.82
C TYR A 29 0.00 2.98 -4.12
N ASP A 30 0.37 4.24 -4.05
CA ASP A 30 0.50 5.10 -5.22
C ASP A 30 1.75 4.75 -6.03
N PHE A 31 1.77 5.17 -7.29
CA PHE A 31 2.86 4.92 -8.22
C PHE A 31 3.88 6.07 -8.24
N ASP A 32 3.43 7.27 -8.64
CA ASP A 32 4.29 8.41 -8.93
C ASP A 32 4.83 9.02 -7.62
N ASP A 33 6.12 9.25 -7.52
CA ASP A 33 6.78 9.71 -6.29
C ASP A 33 6.60 8.79 -5.05
N THR A 34 6.04 7.59 -5.22
CA THR A 34 5.90 6.56 -4.18
C THR A 34 6.73 5.31 -4.48
N VAL A 35 6.74 4.84 -5.74
CA VAL A 35 7.62 3.75 -6.22
C VAL A 35 8.33 4.08 -7.55
N TYR A 36 7.95 5.18 -8.20
CA TYR A 36 8.52 5.64 -9.46
C TYR A 36 8.92 7.12 -9.38
N ASP A 37 10.12 7.46 -9.88
CA ASP A 37 10.62 8.85 -9.93
C ASP A 37 9.99 9.62 -11.09
N PHE A 38 8.71 9.96 -10.92
CA PHE A 38 7.89 10.61 -11.95
C PHE A 38 8.52 11.90 -12.48
N HIS A 39 9.11 12.70 -11.59
CA HIS A 39 9.76 13.96 -11.94
C HIS A 39 11.20 13.81 -12.41
N LYS A 40 11.73 12.58 -12.51
CA LYS A 40 13.08 12.27 -12.97
C LYS A 40 14.17 13.05 -12.23
N LYS A 41 14.02 13.14 -10.90
CA LYS A 41 14.92 13.86 -10.00
C LYS A 41 16.09 13.00 -9.48
N GLY A 42 16.21 11.77 -9.94
CA GLY A 42 17.17 10.79 -9.42
C GLY A 42 16.78 10.23 -8.06
N ARG A 43 15.47 10.26 -7.73
CA ARG A 43 14.95 9.77 -6.44
C ARG A 43 14.87 8.24 -6.46
N GLN A 44 15.03 7.65 -5.28
CA GLN A 44 14.90 6.21 -5.08
C GLN A 44 13.87 5.94 -4.00
N TYR A 45 13.13 4.84 -4.18
CA TYR A 45 12.02 4.45 -3.31
C TYR A 45 12.24 3.04 -2.73
N GLU A 46 13.49 2.60 -2.62
CA GLU A 46 13.83 1.23 -2.23
C GLU A 46 13.26 0.83 -0.86
N ASN A 47 13.16 1.77 0.08
CA ASN A 47 12.53 1.51 1.38
C ASN A 47 11.05 1.14 1.26
N VAL A 48 10.29 1.85 0.41
CA VAL A 48 8.88 1.58 0.14
C VAL A 48 8.76 0.25 -0.60
N ILE A 49 9.56 0.06 -1.66
CA ILE A 49 9.56 -1.16 -2.47
C ILE A 49 9.90 -2.39 -1.61
N SER A 50 10.89 -2.29 -0.73
CA SER A 50 11.26 -3.37 0.20
C SER A 50 10.12 -3.70 1.18
N LEU A 51 9.38 -2.70 1.65
CA LEU A 51 8.21 -2.92 2.49
C LEU A 51 7.09 -3.64 1.71
N LEU A 52 6.81 -3.24 0.47
CA LEU A 52 5.84 -3.92 -0.41
C LEU A 52 6.22 -5.40 -0.63
N ARG A 53 7.50 -5.68 -0.89
CA ARG A 53 8.02 -7.07 -0.98
C ARG A 53 7.79 -7.86 0.31
N SER A 54 7.98 -7.22 1.47
CA SER A 54 7.75 -7.85 2.77
C SER A 54 6.27 -8.15 3.00
N LEU A 55 5.38 -7.21 2.68
CA LEU A 55 3.93 -7.38 2.77
C LEU A 55 3.42 -8.49 1.85
N HIS A 56 3.88 -8.51 0.59
CA HIS A 56 3.54 -9.58 -0.36
C HIS A 56 3.99 -10.97 0.15
N SER A 57 5.21 -11.07 0.73
CA SER A 57 5.69 -12.32 1.33
C SER A 57 4.87 -12.81 2.53
N LYS A 58 4.07 -11.91 3.12
CA LYS A 58 3.15 -12.16 4.23
C LYS A 58 1.70 -12.25 3.75
N ASN A 59 1.47 -12.62 2.48
CA ASN A 59 0.14 -12.85 1.92
C ASN A 59 -0.79 -11.61 1.95
N CYS A 60 -0.24 -10.40 2.07
CA CYS A 60 -1.02 -9.17 1.94
C CYS A 60 -1.35 -8.92 0.46
N TYR A 61 -2.56 -8.43 0.19
CA TYR A 61 -3.00 -8.06 -1.15
C TYR A 61 -2.56 -6.63 -1.47
N LEU A 62 -1.93 -6.41 -2.61
CA LEU A 62 -1.32 -5.14 -2.99
C LEU A 62 -1.98 -4.55 -4.23
N ILE A 63 -2.53 -3.34 -4.10
CA ILE A 63 -3.14 -2.59 -5.18
C ILE A 63 -2.22 -1.43 -5.54
N CYS A 64 -1.74 -1.39 -6.77
CA CYS A 64 -1.19 -0.14 -7.30
C CYS A 64 -2.37 0.80 -7.59
N TRP A 65 -2.58 1.79 -6.73
CA TRP A 65 -3.66 2.77 -6.79
C TRP A 65 -3.13 4.09 -7.30
N THR A 66 -3.20 4.31 -8.61
CA THR A 66 -2.49 5.39 -9.29
C THR A 66 -3.42 6.27 -10.12
N GLY A 67 -3.08 7.56 -10.18
CA GLY A 67 -3.66 8.51 -11.13
C GLY A 67 -3.07 8.45 -12.54
N GLN A 68 -2.10 7.57 -12.81
CA GLN A 68 -1.48 7.43 -14.13
C GLN A 68 -2.50 6.89 -15.17
N GLU A 69 -2.55 7.53 -16.34
CA GLU A 69 -3.46 7.14 -17.42
C GLU A 69 -2.93 5.96 -18.23
N ASP A 70 -1.62 5.88 -18.45
CA ASP A 70 -0.97 4.76 -19.15
C ASP A 70 -0.73 3.58 -18.19
N LEU A 71 -1.75 2.76 -18.00
CA LEU A 71 -1.67 1.57 -17.14
C LEU A 71 -0.75 0.48 -17.71
N SER A 72 -0.47 0.49 -19.01
CA SER A 72 0.48 -0.46 -19.61
C SER A 72 1.90 -0.11 -19.18
N PHE A 73 2.23 1.19 -19.14
CA PHE A 73 3.48 1.68 -18.58
C PHE A 73 3.63 1.30 -17.11
N VAL A 74 2.61 1.55 -16.29
CA VAL A 74 2.62 1.18 -14.86
C VAL A 74 2.88 -0.32 -14.69
N TYR A 75 2.09 -1.16 -15.38
CA TYR A 75 2.24 -2.61 -15.32
C TYR A 75 3.66 -3.07 -15.68
N ASN A 76 4.20 -2.58 -16.81
CA ASN A 76 5.53 -2.97 -17.27
C ASN A 76 6.61 -2.52 -16.28
N TYR A 77 6.53 -1.28 -15.78
CA TYR A 77 7.50 -0.77 -14.81
C TYR A 77 7.50 -1.61 -13.52
N LEU A 78 6.32 -1.89 -12.95
CA LEU A 78 6.22 -2.69 -11.73
C LEU A 78 6.79 -4.10 -11.95
N LYS A 79 6.47 -4.73 -13.09
CA LYS A 79 6.97 -6.05 -13.45
C LYS A 79 8.49 -6.07 -13.64
N ASP A 80 9.02 -5.16 -14.44
CA ASP A 80 10.44 -5.10 -14.79
C ASP A 80 11.32 -4.80 -13.56
N ASN A 81 10.78 -4.06 -12.59
CA ASN A 81 11.48 -3.72 -11.34
C ASN A 81 11.14 -4.68 -10.18
N THR A 82 10.38 -5.75 -10.44
CA THR A 82 9.97 -6.74 -9.42
C THR A 82 9.33 -6.05 -8.19
N ILE A 83 8.44 -5.10 -8.45
CA ILE A 83 7.62 -4.41 -7.47
C ILE A 83 6.29 -5.17 -7.38
N PRO A 84 5.93 -5.75 -6.24
CA PRO A 84 4.73 -6.58 -6.15
C PRO A 84 3.42 -5.80 -6.31
N PHE A 85 2.46 -6.40 -7.02
CA PHE A 85 1.07 -5.95 -7.14
C PHE A 85 0.20 -7.14 -7.51
N ASP A 86 -1.04 -7.13 -7.03
CA ASP A 86 -2.10 -8.08 -7.39
C ASP A 86 -3.10 -7.46 -8.37
N SER A 87 -3.33 -6.16 -8.26
CA SER A 87 -4.15 -5.39 -9.19
C SER A 87 -3.67 -3.95 -9.35
N ILE A 88 -4.12 -3.29 -10.42
CA ILE A 88 -3.92 -1.87 -10.68
C ILE A 88 -5.30 -1.24 -10.77
N ASN A 89 -5.60 -0.27 -9.90
CA ASN A 89 -6.88 0.45 -9.86
C ASN A 89 -8.16 -0.39 -9.69
N GLU A 90 -8.03 -1.65 -9.27
CA GLU A 90 -9.14 -2.58 -9.12
C GLU A 90 -9.21 -3.18 -7.70
N ASN A 91 -10.44 -3.41 -7.23
CA ASN A 91 -10.71 -4.02 -5.93
C ASN A 91 -10.20 -5.47 -5.87
N PRO A 92 -9.88 -5.97 -4.67
CA PRO A 92 -9.57 -7.38 -4.51
C PRO A 92 -10.80 -8.24 -4.86
N PRO A 93 -10.63 -9.46 -5.41
CA PRO A 93 -11.74 -10.29 -5.89
C PRO A 93 -12.83 -10.62 -4.84
N PHE A 94 -12.48 -10.60 -3.56
CA PHE A 94 -13.41 -10.85 -2.45
C PHE A 94 -14.29 -9.64 -2.10
N TYR A 95 -13.95 -8.43 -2.57
CA TYR A 95 -14.69 -7.20 -2.29
C TYR A 95 -15.43 -6.71 -3.54
N LYS A 96 -16.76 -6.82 -3.54
CA LYS A 96 -17.62 -6.39 -4.64
C LYS A 96 -18.25 -5.05 -4.33
N SER A 97 -17.86 -4.01 -5.04
CA SER A 97 -18.41 -2.66 -4.90
C SER A 97 -18.36 -1.93 -6.24
N THR A 98 -19.34 -1.05 -6.45
CA THR A 98 -19.39 -0.10 -7.58
C THR A 98 -18.82 1.28 -7.20
N SER A 99 -18.38 1.45 -5.95
CA SER A 99 -17.72 2.66 -5.50
C SER A 99 -16.41 2.88 -6.26
N LYS A 100 -16.14 4.13 -6.65
CA LYS A 100 -14.86 4.51 -7.24
C LYS A 100 -13.68 4.36 -6.27
N LYS A 101 -13.96 4.46 -4.97
CA LYS A 101 -12.95 4.25 -3.93
C LYS A 101 -12.75 2.76 -3.72
N ILE A 102 -11.53 2.28 -3.95
CA ILE A 102 -11.13 0.90 -3.69
C ILE A 102 -11.19 0.56 -2.19
N TYR A 103 -11.36 -0.72 -1.88
CA TYR A 103 -11.16 -1.24 -0.55
C TYR A 103 -9.67 -1.42 -0.27
N ALA A 104 -9.21 -0.79 0.81
CA ALA A 104 -7.88 -1.00 1.36
C ALA A 104 -7.89 -0.73 2.86
N ASN A 105 -7.11 -1.52 3.61
CA ASN A 105 -6.87 -1.33 5.03
C ASN A 105 -5.85 -0.18 5.25
N ALA A 106 -4.94 0.05 4.31
CA ALA A 106 -3.96 1.15 4.37
C ALA A 106 -3.69 1.74 2.98
N TYR A 107 -3.35 3.03 2.93
CA TYR A 107 -2.99 3.77 1.72
C TYR A 107 -1.57 4.34 1.86
N MET A 108 -0.64 3.92 1.01
CA MET A 108 0.72 4.46 0.94
C MET A 108 0.80 5.44 -0.23
N ASP A 109 0.89 6.74 0.05
CA ASP A 109 0.80 7.78 -0.98
C ASP A 109 1.62 8.99 -0.54
N ASP A 110 2.50 9.48 -1.43
CA ASP A 110 3.43 10.59 -1.16
C ASP A 110 2.70 11.88 -0.72
N ARG A 111 1.45 12.06 -1.15
CA ARG A 111 0.60 13.22 -0.84
C ARG A 111 -0.35 12.97 0.32
N ALA A 112 -0.52 11.73 0.78
CA ALA A 112 -1.49 11.37 1.81
C ALA A 112 -0.86 10.62 3.00
N GLY A 113 0.23 11.15 3.54
CA GLY A 113 0.77 10.69 4.83
C GLY A 113 1.64 9.42 4.75
N LEU A 114 2.39 9.25 3.65
CA LEU A 114 3.30 8.11 3.41
C LEU A 114 4.13 7.70 4.63
N LYS A 115 4.76 8.66 5.32
CA LYS A 115 5.65 8.36 6.46
C LYS A 115 4.91 7.67 7.61
N GLN A 116 3.71 8.12 7.93
CA GLN A 116 2.91 7.53 9.00
C GLN A 116 2.55 6.09 8.64
N VAL A 117 1.97 5.87 7.45
CA VAL A 117 1.52 4.54 7.02
C VAL A 117 2.70 3.59 6.83
N TYR A 118 3.84 4.09 6.34
CA TYR A 118 5.09 3.33 6.26
C TYR A 118 5.53 2.80 7.63
N ASP A 119 5.47 3.63 8.68
CA ASP A 119 5.85 3.22 10.03
C ASP A 119 4.85 2.23 10.64
N GLU A 120 3.55 2.42 10.39
CA GLU A 120 2.49 1.51 10.83
C GLU A 120 2.62 0.13 10.18
N LEU A 121 2.86 0.06 8.88
CA LEU A 121 3.04 -1.20 8.16
C LEU A 121 4.37 -1.89 8.51
N ASN A 122 5.45 -1.14 8.75
CA ASN A 122 6.68 -1.72 9.31
C ASN A 122 6.46 -2.27 10.72
N ASN A 123 5.63 -1.61 11.54
CA ASN A 123 5.25 -2.15 12.84
C ASN A 123 4.46 -3.46 12.68
N LEU A 124 3.51 -3.52 11.74
CA LEU A 124 2.80 -4.76 11.41
C LEU A 124 3.78 -5.89 11.07
N ILE A 125 4.68 -5.68 10.10
CA ILE A 125 5.66 -6.70 9.66
C ILE A 125 6.52 -7.23 10.82
N LYS A 126 6.90 -6.37 11.77
CA LYS A 126 7.69 -6.79 12.95
C LYS A 126 6.91 -7.67 13.93
N ASN A 127 5.58 -7.65 13.88
CA ASN A 127 4.71 -8.30 14.84
C ASN A 127 3.92 -9.49 14.23
N ILE A 128 4.27 -9.92 13.00
CA ILE A 128 3.65 -11.07 12.29
C ILE A 128 4.67 -12.03 11.68
#